data_AF-A0A833HIG0-F1
#
_entry.id   AF-A0A833HIG0-F1
#
_cell.length_a   1.000
_cell.length_b   1.000
_cell.length_c   1.000
_cell.angle_alpha   90.00
_cell.angle_beta   90.00
_cell.angle_gamma   90.00
#
_symmetry.space_group_name_H-M   'P 1'
#
loop_
_entity.id
_entity.type
_entity.pdbx_description
1 polymer ?
#
loop_
_entity_poly.entity_id
_entity_poly.type
_entity_poly.pdbx_seq_one_letter_code
_entity_poly.pdbx_strand_id
1 'polypeptide(L)'
;MNRSACRVAALCATLLAGSLGAQSTRLVSHTAGDPTTAGNAGLTSSVGDFAAGRYVAFESPATDLVSGYSGSGGQVYLWDRDAAVLRLVSHVPGSSTIGGAGQSLLPRWSAGGRYLVFSSLAADLVPGGSDTNGSGDALLWDRLSGNLTLVSRAAGSPVTAAAGDSLARAISADGRYVVFDSTATDLVTGGSDGNANEDVFRWDRVTGAVSLVSRVPGSTTTTGNGESRFAAASADGLHVAFVSHATDLVPGGVDGNGAGDILFRIGETEPLALVSHAAGAPTTAADAGSGKPLVSADGCCVVFVSGATDLIAGGSDANGAADAFFWDHESGLVRLVSHLPGLETTAATGASMPTAISADGRFVAFFSDAADLVYGVDTNGVDDAFLWDRDDGTVRLLSHAAAASATAGNATSRPTAIGADARFVALTSRASDLVAGASDGNSADDVFLWERASGTLTLVSRTPAPAATAGNGASTVAAVSADGRGVVFASQATDLVAGTDLNGGRDLFWRDASLVFSDGFESGNATAWSNVVP
;
A
#
# COMPACT_ATOMS: atom_id res chain seq x y z
N MET A 1 -28.26 -52.85 23.43
CA MET A 1 -27.10 -52.89 22.53
C MET A 1 -27.17 -51.69 21.58
N ASN A 2 -26.12 -50.86 21.63
CA ASN A 2 -25.66 -49.81 20.70
C ASN A 2 -26.60 -48.73 20.15
N ARG A 3 -26.60 -47.57 20.82
CA ARG A 3 -26.63 -46.23 20.20
C ARG A 3 -25.79 -45.23 21.02
N SER A 4 -24.47 -45.41 21.08
CA SER A 4 -23.56 -44.48 21.77
C SER A 4 -22.19 -44.37 21.08
N ALA A 5 -22.15 -44.10 19.77
CA ALA A 5 -20.87 -43.90 19.06
C ALA A 5 -20.90 -42.77 18.01
N CYS A 6 -21.81 -41.80 18.13
CA CYS A 6 -21.88 -40.70 17.15
C CYS A 6 -22.15 -39.34 17.81
N ARG A 7 -21.49 -39.04 18.94
CA ARG A 7 -21.54 -37.72 19.59
C ARG A 7 -20.19 -37.20 20.11
N VAL A 8 -19.07 -37.88 19.87
CA VAL A 8 -17.76 -37.45 20.39
C VAL A 8 -16.91 -36.70 19.35
N ALA A 9 -17.23 -36.75 18.05
CA ALA A 9 -16.47 -36.01 17.02
C ALA A 9 -16.93 -34.56 16.80
N ALA A 10 -18.14 -34.18 17.22
CA ALA A 10 -18.67 -32.83 17.03
C ALA A 10 -18.41 -31.87 18.21
N LEU A 11 -17.83 -32.37 19.31
CA LEU A 11 -17.53 -31.58 20.50
C LEU A 11 -16.08 -31.04 20.53
N CYS A 12 -15.16 -31.57 19.71
CA CYS A 12 -13.79 -31.04 19.62
C CYS A 12 -13.66 -29.83 18.68
N ALA A 13 -14.57 -29.63 17.72
CA ALA A 13 -14.54 -28.47 16.81
C ALA A 13 -15.18 -27.22 17.43
N THR A 14 -16.08 -27.38 18.39
CA THR A 14 -16.77 -26.27 19.08
C THR A 14 -16.03 -25.76 20.31
N LEU A 15 -15.09 -26.53 20.87
CA LEU A 15 -14.25 -26.11 21.99
C LEU A 15 -13.02 -25.29 21.58
N LEU A 16 -12.66 -25.24 20.29
CA LEU A 16 -11.66 -24.30 19.76
C LEU A 16 -12.28 -22.97 19.32
N ALA A 17 -13.55 -22.97 18.89
CA ALA A 17 -14.27 -21.73 18.59
C ALA A 17 -14.67 -20.95 19.86
N GLY A 18 -14.85 -21.64 20.99
CA GLY A 18 -15.28 -21.07 22.26
C GLY A 18 -14.21 -20.36 23.10
N SER A 19 -12.93 -20.42 22.71
CA SER A 19 -11.83 -19.68 23.37
C SER A 19 -11.13 -18.67 22.46
N LEU A 20 -11.55 -18.57 21.19
CA LEU A 20 -11.11 -17.52 20.25
C LEU A 20 -12.00 -16.26 20.33
N GLY A 21 -13.02 -16.26 21.19
CA GLY A 21 -14.02 -15.20 21.30
C GLY A 21 -13.59 -13.92 22.04
N ALA A 22 -12.29 -13.61 22.18
CA ALA A 22 -11.86 -12.43 22.94
C ALA A 22 -10.50 -11.82 22.53
N GLN A 23 -9.84 -12.26 21.46
CA GLN A 23 -8.63 -11.59 20.97
C GLN A 23 -8.88 -10.95 19.61
N SER A 24 -8.94 -9.62 19.62
CA SER A 24 -9.14 -8.77 18.44
C SER A 24 -7.86 -8.55 17.65
N THR A 25 -6.69 -8.69 18.28
CA THR A 25 -5.35 -8.67 17.64
C THR A 25 -4.80 -10.10 17.55
N ARG A 26 -4.15 -10.43 16.43
CA ARG A 26 -3.43 -11.69 16.21
C ARG A 26 -1.99 -11.40 15.76
N LEU A 27 -1.03 -12.14 16.28
CA LEU A 27 0.33 -12.15 15.78
C LEU A 27 0.39 -12.92 14.46
N VAL A 28 0.94 -12.29 13.42
CA VAL A 28 1.05 -12.81 12.05
C VAL A 28 2.41 -13.44 11.82
N SER A 29 3.50 -12.77 12.21
CA SER A 29 4.89 -13.28 12.06
C SER A 29 5.31 -14.16 13.24
N HIS A 30 4.55 -15.24 13.47
CA HIS A 30 4.73 -16.12 14.61
C HIS A 30 5.58 -17.36 14.27
N THR A 31 6.19 -17.96 15.30
CA THR A 31 6.89 -19.24 15.20
C THR A 31 5.93 -20.33 14.70
N ALA A 32 6.41 -21.22 13.84
CA ALA A 32 5.60 -22.29 13.27
C ALA A 32 5.00 -23.20 14.36
N GLY A 33 3.67 -23.29 14.38
CA GLY A 33 2.93 -24.08 15.37
C GLY A 33 2.66 -23.39 16.71
N ASP A 34 3.18 -22.17 16.92
CA ASP A 34 2.94 -21.36 18.11
C ASP A 34 2.52 -19.93 17.71
N PRO A 35 1.20 -19.66 17.59
CA PRO A 35 0.69 -18.35 17.17
C PRO A 35 0.84 -17.24 18.22
N THR A 36 1.45 -17.54 19.38
CA THR A 36 1.66 -16.58 20.47
C THR A 36 3.10 -16.16 20.66
N THR A 37 4.04 -16.81 19.97
CA THR A 37 5.47 -16.51 20.04
C THR A 37 5.93 -15.94 18.70
N ALA A 38 6.57 -14.78 18.72
CA ALA A 38 7.16 -14.18 17.52
C ALA A 38 8.21 -15.10 16.88
N GLY A 39 8.46 -14.93 15.58
CA GLY A 39 9.61 -15.56 14.94
C GLY A 39 10.93 -15.06 15.55
N ASN A 40 12.03 -15.75 15.27
CA ASN A 40 13.35 -15.42 15.83
C ASN A 40 14.03 -14.18 15.23
N ALA A 41 13.38 -13.46 14.31
CA ALA A 41 13.84 -12.19 13.77
C ALA A 41 12.66 -11.32 13.31
N GLY A 42 12.80 -10.00 13.44
CA GLY A 42 11.77 -9.04 13.02
C GLY A 42 11.67 -8.83 11.51
N LEU A 43 10.67 -8.06 11.10
CA LEU A 43 10.42 -7.65 9.71
C LEU A 43 11.51 -6.71 9.19
N THR A 44 11.79 -6.76 7.89
CA THR A 44 12.81 -5.91 7.25
C THR A 44 12.24 -4.69 6.55
N SER A 45 11.08 -4.74 5.89
CA SER A 45 10.57 -3.53 5.23
C SER A 45 9.11 -3.54 4.72
N SER A 46 8.54 -4.69 4.35
CA SER A 46 7.40 -4.69 3.42
C SER A 46 6.28 -5.66 3.76
N VAL A 47 5.04 -5.19 3.54
CA VAL A 47 3.80 -5.95 3.64
C VAL A 47 3.04 -5.77 2.34
N GLY A 48 2.69 -6.89 1.72
CA GLY A 48 1.77 -6.94 0.60
C GLY A 48 0.34 -6.87 1.12
N ASP A 49 -0.47 -6.09 0.42
CA ASP A 49 -1.88 -5.80 0.68
C ASP A 49 -2.72 -6.98 1.23
N PHE A 50 -3.78 -6.68 1.97
CA PHE A 50 -4.65 -7.70 2.55
C PHE A 50 -5.67 -8.21 1.53
N ALA A 51 -5.21 -9.11 0.67
CA ALA A 51 -5.98 -9.59 -0.46
C ALA A 51 -7.25 -10.34 -0.04
N ALA A 52 -8.39 -9.95 -0.62
CA ALA A 52 -9.72 -10.46 -0.34
C ALA A 52 -10.08 -10.51 1.16
N GLY A 53 -9.43 -9.67 1.97
CA GLY A 53 -9.70 -9.70 3.38
C GLY A 53 -9.10 -10.90 4.13
N ARG A 54 -8.10 -11.63 3.59
CA ARG A 54 -7.67 -12.94 4.16
C ARG A 54 -6.17 -13.18 4.22
N TYR A 55 -5.44 -12.77 3.20
CA TYR A 55 -4.04 -13.14 3.04
C TYR A 55 -3.15 -11.95 3.36
N VAL A 56 -2.09 -12.17 4.14
CA VAL A 56 -1.05 -11.17 4.41
C VAL A 56 0.26 -11.71 3.87
N ALA A 57 0.93 -10.96 2.99
CA ALA A 57 2.30 -11.30 2.58
C ALA A 57 3.28 -10.34 3.22
N PHE A 58 4.45 -10.84 3.62
CA PHE A 58 5.45 -10.02 4.28
C PHE A 58 6.85 -10.59 4.09
N GLU A 59 7.85 -9.74 4.30
CA GLU A 59 9.26 -10.11 4.27
C GLU A 59 9.79 -10.34 5.69
N SER A 60 10.54 -11.42 5.90
CA SER A 60 11.26 -11.67 7.15
C SER A 60 12.53 -12.49 6.92
N PRO A 61 13.62 -12.23 7.67
CA PRO A 61 14.80 -13.10 7.73
C PRO A 61 14.66 -14.22 8.77
N ALA A 62 13.55 -14.29 9.50
CA ALA A 62 13.32 -15.31 10.52
C ALA A 62 13.35 -16.72 9.93
N THR A 63 13.90 -17.65 10.70
CA THR A 63 14.20 -19.02 10.25
C THR A 63 13.24 -20.06 10.84
N ASP A 64 12.28 -19.64 11.64
CA ASP A 64 11.35 -20.49 12.38
C ASP A 64 9.86 -20.22 12.10
N LEU A 65 9.55 -19.34 11.14
CA LEU A 65 8.19 -19.05 10.68
C LEU A 65 7.53 -20.24 9.96
N VAL A 66 8.35 -21.14 9.40
CA VAL A 66 7.91 -22.37 8.74
C VAL A 66 8.71 -23.55 9.28
N SER A 67 8.02 -24.62 9.72
CA SER A 67 8.68 -25.80 10.27
C SER A 67 9.60 -26.47 9.24
N GLY A 68 10.84 -26.74 9.64
CA GLY A 68 11.84 -27.34 8.76
C GLY A 68 12.39 -26.39 7.70
N TYR A 69 12.25 -25.06 7.91
CA TYR A 69 12.84 -24.06 7.03
C TYR A 69 14.36 -24.20 6.96
N SER A 70 14.90 -24.08 5.76
CA SER A 70 16.33 -23.93 5.52
C SER A 70 16.55 -22.95 4.37
N GLY A 71 17.40 -21.96 4.56
CA GLY A 71 17.67 -20.93 3.57
C GLY A 71 18.47 -19.79 4.20
N SER A 72 18.71 -18.75 3.43
CA SER A 72 19.43 -17.55 3.87
C SER A 72 18.79 -16.29 3.30
N GLY A 73 19.05 -15.14 3.92
CA GLY A 73 18.48 -13.86 3.50
C GLY A 73 17.01 -13.69 3.90
N GLY A 74 16.49 -12.47 3.69
CA GLY A 74 15.07 -12.17 3.86
C GLY A 74 14.23 -12.91 2.84
N GLN A 75 13.16 -13.55 3.29
CA GLN A 75 12.25 -14.33 2.45
C GLN A 75 10.83 -13.75 2.52
N VAL A 76 10.06 -13.99 1.46
CA VAL A 76 8.64 -13.64 1.41
C VAL A 76 7.82 -14.79 1.97
N TYR A 77 6.96 -14.46 2.93
CA TYR A 77 6.02 -15.37 3.57
C TYR A 77 4.58 -14.93 3.30
N LEU A 78 3.66 -15.90 3.37
CA LEU A 78 2.22 -15.70 3.36
C LEU A 78 1.63 -16.20 4.68
N TRP A 79 0.80 -15.39 5.32
CA TRP A 79 -0.11 -15.81 6.38
C TRP A 79 -1.55 -15.89 5.86
N ASP A 80 -2.19 -17.05 6.05
CA ASP A 80 -3.61 -17.26 5.80
C ASP A 80 -4.39 -17.04 7.10
N ARG A 81 -5.13 -15.93 7.22
CA ARG A 81 -5.89 -15.57 8.42
C ARG A 81 -6.87 -16.65 8.86
N ASP A 82 -7.57 -17.27 7.90
CA ASP A 82 -8.67 -18.19 8.20
C ASP A 82 -8.13 -19.54 8.67
N ALA A 83 -7.02 -19.97 8.08
CA ALA A 83 -6.35 -21.22 8.45
C ALA A 83 -5.34 -21.03 9.61
N ALA A 84 -4.95 -19.79 9.92
CA ALA A 84 -3.92 -19.43 10.89
C ALA A 84 -2.59 -20.16 10.63
N VAL A 85 -2.16 -20.20 9.36
CA VAL A 85 -0.90 -20.87 8.95
C VAL A 85 -0.02 -19.95 8.12
N LEU A 86 1.29 -20.09 8.31
CA LEU A 86 2.33 -19.47 7.52
C LEU A 86 2.81 -20.40 6.40
N ARG A 87 3.17 -19.81 5.27
CA ARG A 87 3.79 -20.49 4.12
C ARG A 87 4.96 -19.66 3.63
N LEU A 88 6.06 -20.32 3.28
CA LEU A 88 7.14 -19.71 2.52
C LEU A 88 6.64 -19.52 1.08
N VAL A 89 6.85 -18.32 0.51
CA VAL A 89 6.50 -17.98 -0.88
C VAL A 89 7.72 -18.05 -1.79
N SER A 90 8.82 -17.44 -1.37
CA SER A 90 10.09 -17.43 -2.11
C SER A 90 10.90 -18.72 -1.89
N HIS A 91 10.28 -19.85 -2.18
CA HIS A 91 10.89 -21.17 -2.07
C HIS A 91 11.47 -21.64 -3.42
N VAL A 92 12.50 -22.49 -3.36
CA VAL A 92 13.01 -23.17 -4.56
C VAL A 92 11.95 -24.14 -5.13
N PRO A 93 12.01 -24.46 -6.43
CA PRO A 93 11.09 -25.39 -7.07
C PRO A 93 10.94 -26.73 -6.35
N GLY A 94 9.69 -27.15 -6.11
CA GLY A 94 9.38 -28.46 -5.50
C GLY A 94 9.60 -28.55 -3.99
N SER A 95 9.94 -27.44 -3.32
CA SER A 95 10.02 -27.37 -1.86
C SER A 95 8.99 -26.39 -1.30
N SER A 96 8.54 -26.58 -0.06
CA SER A 96 7.75 -25.59 0.68
C SER A 96 8.49 -25.02 1.88
N THR A 97 9.75 -25.42 2.08
CA THR A 97 10.54 -25.07 3.26
C THR A 97 11.97 -24.63 2.93
N ILE A 98 12.41 -24.77 1.67
CA ILE A 98 13.75 -24.34 1.25
C ILE A 98 13.62 -22.98 0.55
N GLY A 99 14.15 -21.93 1.17
CA GLY A 99 14.19 -20.58 0.59
C GLY A 99 15.17 -20.48 -0.57
N GLY A 100 14.94 -19.54 -1.48
CA GLY A 100 15.89 -19.23 -2.55
C GLY A 100 17.21 -18.66 -2.02
N ALA A 101 18.26 -18.76 -2.83
CA ALA A 101 19.62 -18.32 -2.50
C ALA A 101 19.82 -16.80 -2.66
N GLY A 102 18.94 -15.99 -2.06
CA GLY A 102 18.98 -14.53 -2.15
C GLY A 102 17.82 -13.87 -1.41
N GLN A 103 17.93 -12.55 -1.20
CA GLN A 103 16.86 -11.78 -0.55
C GLN A 103 15.67 -11.62 -1.49
N SER A 104 14.45 -11.84 -0.97
CA SER A 104 13.19 -11.61 -1.65
C SER A 104 12.38 -10.57 -0.89
N LEU A 105 11.87 -9.54 -1.57
CA LEU A 105 11.33 -8.32 -0.96
C LEU A 105 10.17 -7.72 -1.76
N LEU A 106 9.47 -6.77 -1.16
CA LEU A 106 8.38 -6.00 -1.76
C LEU A 106 7.21 -6.85 -2.32
N PRO A 107 6.60 -7.74 -1.51
CA PRO A 107 5.43 -8.49 -1.95
C PRO A 107 4.24 -7.54 -2.22
N ARG A 108 3.49 -7.81 -3.29
CA ARG A 108 2.27 -7.10 -3.71
C ARG A 108 1.23 -8.10 -4.20
N TRP A 109 -0.03 -7.95 -3.79
CA TRP A 109 -1.10 -8.88 -4.14
C TRP A 109 -1.96 -8.40 -5.30
N SER A 110 -2.42 -9.37 -6.10
CA SER A 110 -3.67 -9.22 -6.84
C SER A 110 -4.86 -9.19 -5.85
N ALA A 111 -5.89 -8.39 -6.13
CA ALA A 111 -7.02 -8.17 -5.21
C ALA A 111 -7.71 -9.47 -4.75
N GLY A 112 -7.81 -10.48 -5.63
CA GLY A 112 -8.41 -11.78 -5.31
C GLY A 112 -7.52 -12.72 -4.47
N GLY A 113 -6.28 -12.34 -4.19
CA GLY A 113 -5.37 -13.12 -3.34
C GLY A 113 -4.87 -14.41 -4.00
N ARG A 114 -4.92 -14.51 -5.32
CA ARG A 114 -4.39 -15.67 -6.05
C ARG A 114 -2.92 -15.47 -6.42
N TYR A 115 -2.59 -14.31 -6.94
CA TYR A 115 -1.25 -14.01 -7.41
C TYR A 115 -0.58 -12.98 -6.51
N LEU A 116 0.69 -13.23 -6.21
CA LEU A 116 1.58 -12.30 -5.52
C LEU A 116 2.77 -12.00 -6.43
N VAL A 117 3.14 -10.74 -6.59
CA VAL A 117 4.41 -10.35 -7.21
C VAL A 117 5.39 -9.87 -6.14
N PHE A 118 6.67 -10.14 -6.30
CA PHE A 118 7.76 -9.65 -5.45
C PHE A 118 9.06 -9.53 -6.26
N SER A 119 10.08 -8.91 -5.70
CA SER A 119 11.41 -8.82 -6.32
C SER A 119 12.41 -9.71 -5.56
N SER A 120 13.36 -10.34 -6.24
CA SER A 120 14.29 -11.28 -5.62
C SER A 120 15.68 -11.26 -6.25
N LEU A 121 16.71 -11.30 -5.41
CA LEU A 121 18.11 -11.54 -5.81
C LEU A 121 18.44 -13.04 -5.97
N ALA A 122 17.46 -13.93 -5.80
CA ALA A 122 17.69 -15.37 -5.82
C ALA A 122 17.59 -15.94 -7.25
N ALA A 123 18.71 -16.48 -7.73
CA ALA A 123 18.84 -17.09 -9.05
C ALA A 123 18.11 -18.45 -9.24
N ASP A 124 17.62 -19.05 -8.16
CA ASP A 124 17.20 -20.45 -8.09
C ASP A 124 15.70 -20.66 -7.82
N LEU A 125 14.90 -19.59 -7.88
CA LEU A 125 13.46 -19.63 -7.61
C LEU A 125 12.62 -20.16 -8.76
N VAL A 126 13.13 -20.14 -9.99
CA VAL A 126 12.37 -20.50 -11.20
C VAL A 126 12.85 -21.86 -11.73
N PRO A 127 11.96 -22.84 -11.98
CA PRO A 127 12.35 -24.16 -12.47
C PRO A 127 13.06 -24.07 -13.83
N GLY A 128 14.29 -24.59 -13.90
CA GLY A 128 15.13 -24.50 -15.11
C GLY A 128 15.56 -23.06 -15.44
N GLY A 129 15.44 -22.15 -14.47
CA GLY A 129 15.82 -20.76 -14.59
C GLY A 129 17.32 -20.56 -14.79
N SER A 130 17.66 -19.48 -15.48
CA SER A 130 19.03 -18.97 -15.58
C SER A 130 19.03 -17.49 -15.28
N ASP A 131 19.58 -17.13 -14.13
CA ASP A 131 19.98 -15.76 -13.83
C ASP A 131 21.35 -15.50 -14.47
N THR A 132 21.39 -14.54 -15.39
CA THR A 132 22.61 -14.14 -16.10
C THR A 132 23.09 -12.74 -15.71
N ASN A 133 22.37 -12.04 -14.84
CA ASN A 133 22.59 -10.63 -14.51
C ASN A 133 23.12 -10.44 -13.06
N GLY A 134 22.92 -11.41 -12.17
CA GLY A 134 23.28 -11.32 -10.74
C GLY A 134 22.62 -10.17 -9.99
N SER A 135 21.47 -9.70 -10.48
CA SER A 135 20.68 -8.54 -10.04
C SER A 135 19.28 -9.00 -9.59
N GLY A 136 18.45 -8.09 -9.10
CA GLY A 136 17.10 -8.40 -8.66
C GLY A 136 16.16 -8.65 -9.84
N ASP A 137 15.33 -9.68 -9.72
CA ASP A 137 14.31 -10.04 -10.69
C ASP A 137 12.91 -9.90 -10.10
N ALA A 138 11.95 -9.48 -10.93
CA ALA A 138 10.54 -9.53 -10.57
C ALA A 138 10.00 -10.95 -10.78
N LEU A 139 9.30 -11.50 -9.79
CA LEU A 139 8.66 -12.83 -9.85
C LEU A 139 7.18 -12.75 -9.48
N LEU A 140 6.37 -13.61 -10.09
CA LEU A 140 4.98 -13.84 -9.74
C LEU A 140 4.80 -15.25 -9.18
N TRP A 141 4.19 -15.34 -8.00
CA TRP A 141 3.76 -16.59 -7.37
C TRP A 141 2.26 -16.83 -7.59
N ASP A 142 1.88 -18.00 -8.09
CA ASP A 142 0.49 -18.45 -8.10
C ASP A 142 0.21 -19.32 -6.87
N ARG A 143 -0.53 -18.76 -5.90
CA ARG A 143 -0.86 -19.40 -4.63
C ARG A 143 -1.54 -20.76 -4.78
N LEU A 144 -2.28 -20.99 -5.86
CA LEU A 144 -3.01 -22.25 -6.06
C LEU A 144 -2.09 -23.38 -6.50
N SER A 145 -1.10 -23.08 -7.35
CA SER A 145 -0.15 -24.09 -7.84
C SER A 145 1.13 -24.15 -7.01
N GLY A 146 1.47 -23.08 -6.29
CA GLY A 146 2.75 -22.90 -5.62
C GLY A 146 3.90 -22.55 -6.58
N ASN A 147 3.62 -22.31 -7.86
CA ASN A 147 4.65 -22.06 -8.86
C ASN A 147 5.08 -20.59 -8.89
N LEU A 148 6.38 -20.38 -9.08
CA LEU A 148 6.98 -19.09 -9.38
C LEU A 148 7.21 -18.93 -10.88
N THR A 149 6.90 -17.75 -11.39
CA THR A 149 7.11 -17.35 -12.78
C THR A 149 7.96 -16.09 -12.79
N LEU A 150 9.10 -16.12 -13.49
CA LEU A 150 9.95 -14.96 -13.71
C LEU A 150 9.19 -13.89 -14.51
N VAL A 151 8.94 -12.71 -13.98
CA VAL A 151 8.26 -11.60 -14.69
C VAL A 151 9.24 -10.85 -15.60
N SER A 152 10.39 -10.45 -15.05
CA SER A 152 11.48 -9.72 -15.72
C SER A 152 12.31 -10.64 -16.62
N ARG A 153 11.64 -11.29 -17.56
CA ARG A 153 12.23 -12.30 -18.44
C ARG A 153 12.83 -11.68 -19.70
N ALA A 154 13.97 -12.21 -20.15
CA ALA A 154 14.53 -11.86 -21.44
C ALA A 154 13.57 -12.23 -22.58
N ALA A 155 13.52 -11.40 -23.61
CA ALA A 155 12.65 -11.61 -24.76
C ALA A 155 12.93 -12.97 -25.42
N GLY A 156 11.88 -13.77 -25.60
CA GLY A 156 11.97 -15.10 -26.22
C GLY A 156 12.35 -16.24 -25.26
N SER A 157 12.60 -15.97 -23.97
CA SER A 157 12.84 -17.01 -22.96
C SER A 157 11.96 -16.81 -21.72
N PRO A 158 11.09 -17.77 -21.36
CA PRO A 158 10.27 -17.65 -20.16
C PRO A 158 11.03 -17.85 -18.84
N VAL A 159 12.28 -18.31 -18.90
CA VAL A 159 13.06 -18.76 -17.74
C VAL A 159 14.43 -18.09 -17.61
N THR A 160 14.77 -17.17 -18.52
CA THR A 160 16.04 -16.44 -18.46
C THR A 160 15.78 -15.02 -17.95
N ALA A 161 16.46 -14.62 -16.89
CA ALA A 161 16.43 -13.25 -16.37
C ALA A 161 16.89 -12.27 -17.45
N ALA A 162 16.20 -11.14 -17.57
CA ALA A 162 16.62 -10.05 -18.45
C ALA A 162 17.94 -9.44 -17.94
N ALA A 163 18.74 -8.84 -18.81
CA ALA A 163 20.09 -8.35 -18.49
C ALA A 163 20.09 -7.00 -17.71
N GLY A 164 19.46 -6.96 -16.53
CA GLY A 164 19.44 -5.78 -15.63
C GLY A 164 18.55 -5.97 -14.40
N ASP A 165 18.73 -5.09 -13.41
CA ASP A 165 17.93 -5.07 -12.18
C ASP A 165 16.47 -4.71 -12.49
N SER A 166 15.53 -5.39 -11.84
CA SER A 166 14.09 -5.28 -12.07
C SER A 166 13.30 -5.27 -10.76
N LEU A 167 12.43 -4.28 -10.60
CA LEU A 167 11.64 -4.08 -9.39
C LEU A 167 10.14 -4.13 -9.70
N ALA A 168 9.44 -5.12 -9.14
CA ALA A 168 7.99 -5.22 -9.23
C ALA A 168 7.32 -4.03 -8.52
N ARG A 169 6.50 -3.25 -9.26
CA ARG A 169 5.82 -2.08 -8.72
C ARG A 169 4.35 -2.32 -8.41
N ALA A 170 3.62 -2.95 -9.34
CA ALA A 170 2.19 -3.19 -9.23
C ALA A 170 1.74 -4.47 -9.94
N ILE A 171 0.58 -4.98 -9.55
CA ILE A 171 -0.11 -6.12 -10.19
C ILE A 171 -1.60 -5.79 -10.31
N SER A 172 -2.22 -6.12 -11.45
CA SER A 172 -3.65 -5.94 -11.65
C SER A 172 -4.47 -6.81 -10.69
N ALA A 173 -5.72 -6.41 -10.42
CA ALA A 173 -6.63 -7.08 -9.51
C ALA A 173 -6.91 -8.55 -9.89
N ASP A 174 -6.92 -8.86 -11.19
CA ASP A 174 -7.04 -10.22 -11.73
C ASP A 174 -5.69 -10.96 -11.85
N GLY A 175 -4.58 -10.27 -11.55
CA GLY A 175 -3.20 -10.73 -11.68
C GLY A 175 -2.79 -11.06 -13.11
N ARG A 176 -3.42 -10.43 -14.11
CA ARG A 176 -3.01 -10.54 -15.50
C ARG A 176 -1.79 -9.67 -15.81
N TYR A 177 -1.77 -8.42 -15.37
CA TYR A 177 -0.69 -7.50 -15.68
C TYR A 177 0.19 -7.26 -14.47
N VAL A 178 1.51 -7.23 -14.70
CA VAL A 178 2.49 -6.79 -13.70
C VAL A 178 3.24 -5.61 -14.30
N VAL A 179 3.27 -4.49 -13.58
CA VAL A 179 4.07 -3.31 -13.93
C VAL A 179 5.33 -3.31 -13.08
N PHE A 180 6.47 -3.09 -13.70
CA PHE A 180 7.77 -3.12 -13.07
C PHE A 180 8.72 -2.14 -13.75
N ASP A 181 9.68 -1.63 -12.98
CA ASP A 181 10.76 -0.81 -13.52
C ASP A 181 11.97 -1.72 -13.75
N SER A 182 12.77 -1.46 -14.77
CA SER A 182 13.96 -2.25 -15.06
C SER A 182 15.04 -1.47 -15.81
N THR A 183 16.28 -1.82 -15.53
CA THR A 183 17.47 -1.37 -16.30
C THR A 183 17.83 -2.33 -17.44
N ALA A 184 17.06 -3.40 -17.65
CA ALA A 184 17.39 -4.44 -18.61
C ALA A 184 17.12 -4.03 -20.06
N THR A 185 18.05 -4.35 -20.94
CA THR A 185 18.01 -3.94 -22.36
C THR A 185 17.35 -4.97 -23.30
N ASP A 186 17.04 -6.16 -22.80
CA ASP A 186 16.62 -7.33 -23.57
C ASP A 186 15.22 -7.86 -23.18
N LEU A 187 14.44 -7.08 -22.42
CA LEU A 187 13.05 -7.41 -22.04
C LEU A 187 12.09 -7.48 -23.25
N VAL A 188 12.37 -6.67 -24.28
CA VAL A 188 11.52 -6.53 -25.47
C VAL A 188 12.33 -6.89 -26.72
N THR A 189 11.76 -7.68 -27.62
CA THR A 189 12.43 -8.08 -28.86
C THR A 189 12.74 -6.86 -29.72
N GLY A 190 14.02 -6.66 -30.08
CA GLY A 190 14.45 -5.49 -30.84
C GLY A 190 14.38 -4.19 -30.03
N GLY A 191 14.46 -4.30 -28.69
CA GLY A 191 14.61 -3.17 -27.78
C GLY A 191 15.81 -2.29 -28.15
N SER A 192 15.61 -0.98 -28.07
CA SER A 192 16.68 0.02 -28.18
C SER A 192 16.59 0.91 -26.96
N ASP A 193 17.58 0.79 -26.10
CA ASP A 193 17.71 1.61 -24.91
C ASP A 193 18.41 2.93 -25.25
N GLY A 194 17.67 4.03 -25.15
CA GLY A 194 18.11 5.39 -25.41
C GLY A 194 18.74 6.11 -24.22
N ASN A 195 18.65 5.56 -23.00
CA ASN A 195 19.03 6.27 -21.77
C ASN A 195 20.03 5.49 -20.89
N ALA A 196 20.18 4.17 -21.06
CA ALA A 196 21.02 3.31 -20.19
C ALA A 196 20.65 3.39 -18.70
N ASN A 197 19.37 3.59 -18.38
CA ASN A 197 18.80 3.79 -17.05
C ASN A 197 17.50 2.99 -16.88
N GLU A 198 16.78 3.19 -15.77
CA GLU A 198 15.50 2.52 -15.51
C GLU A 198 14.42 2.95 -16.50
N ASP A 199 13.63 1.98 -16.93
CA ASP A 199 12.46 2.14 -17.77
C ASP A 199 11.27 1.36 -17.21
N VAL A 200 10.05 1.78 -17.54
CA VAL A 200 8.82 1.17 -17.06
C VAL A 200 8.32 0.15 -18.07
N PHE A 201 8.07 -1.07 -17.60
CA PHE A 201 7.59 -2.19 -18.40
C PHE A 201 6.31 -2.77 -17.83
N ARG A 202 5.57 -3.49 -18.67
CA ARG A 202 4.42 -4.29 -18.27
C ARG A 202 4.50 -5.69 -18.84
N TRP A 203 4.31 -6.68 -17.99
CA TRP A 203 4.19 -8.08 -18.38
C TRP A 203 2.73 -8.53 -18.39
N ASP A 204 2.29 -9.19 -19.46
CA ASP A 204 0.98 -9.86 -19.55
C ASP A 204 1.14 -11.36 -19.27
N ARG A 205 0.60 -11.81 -18.13
CA ARG A 205 0.64 -13.21 -17.69
C ARG A 205 -0.03 -14.18 -18.65
N VAL A 206 -1.04 -13.72 -19.40
CA VAL A 206 -1.81 -14.58 -20.31
C VAL A 206 -1.02 -14.86 -21.59
N THR A 207 -0.37 -13.83 -22.15
CA THR A 207 0.38 -13.94 -23.40
C THR A 207 1.86 -14.24 -23.20
N GLY A 208 2.39 -13.95 -22.00
CA GLY A 208 3.81 -14.02 -21.67
C GLY A 208 4.62 -12.82 -22.18
N ALA A 209 3.99 -11.86 -22.87
CA ALA A 209 4.68 -10.73 -23.48
C ALA A 209 5.06 -9.67 -22.45
N VAL A 210 6.24 -9.05 -22.65
CA VAL A 210 6.65 -7.82 -21.97
C VAL A 210 6.57 -6.67 -22.96
N SER A 211 5.95 -5.58 -22.55
CA SER A 211 5.83 -4.33 -23.32
C SER A 211 6.54 -3.19 -22.60
N LEU A 212 7.15 -2.29 -23.36
CA LEU A 212 7.71 -1.04 -22.85
C LEU A 212 6.62 0.03 -22.68
N VAL A 213 6.44 0.55 -21.47
CA VAL A 213 5.46 1.58 -21.13
C VAL A 213 6.07 2.98 -21.35
N SER A 214 7.30 3.21 -20.91
CA SER A 214 8.07 4.46 -21.06
C SER A 214 8.74 4.59 -22.44
N ARG A 215 7.97 4.37 -23.49
CA ARG A 215 8.47 4.43 -24.88
C ARG A 215 8.18 5.75 -25.58
N VAL A 216 9.09 6.13 -26.47
CA VAL A 216 8.93 7.31 -27.33
C VAL A 216 7.74 7.15 -28.30
N PRO A 217 7.11 8.26 -28.72
CA PRO A 217 6.01 8.23 -29.68
C PRO A 217 6.35 7.49 -30.98
N GLY A 218 5.44 6.63 -31.45
CA GLY A 218 5.59 5.91 -32.71
C GLY A 218 6.53 4.70 -32.67
N SER A 219 7.20 4.43 -31.54
CA SER A 219 7.94 3.18 -31.31
C SER A 219 7.21 2.30 -30.29
N THR A 220 7.43 0.99 -30.37
CA THR A 220 7.02 0.01 -29.34
C THR A 220 8.20 -0.54 -28.55
N THR A 221 9.43 -0.22 -28.97
CA THR A 221 10.65 -0.88 -28.48
C THR A 221 11.77 0.11 -28.13
N THR A 222 11.54 1.41 -28.25
CA THR A 222 12.55 2.45 -28.00
C THR A 222 12.19 3.22 -26.74
N THR A 223 13.10 3.23 -25.77
CA THR A 223 12.95 3.99 -24.51
C THR A 223 13.18 5.49 -24.76
N GLY A 224 12.79 6.31 -23.81
CA GLY A 224 13.08 7.76 -23.85
C GLY A 224 14.56 8.06 -23.65
N ASN A 225 14.89 9.36 -23.67
CA ASN A 225 16.26 9.85 -23.46
C ASN A 225 16.63 10.08 -21.99
N GLY A 226 15.78 9.69 -21.05
CA GLY A 226 15.98 9.82 -19.60
C GLY A 226 15.28 8.71 -18.81
N GLU A 227 15.64 8.59 -17.53
CA GLU A 227 15.11 7.58 -16.60
C GLU A 227 13.59 7.69 -16.41
N SER A 228 12.89 6.56 -16.37
CA SER A 228 11.47 6.43 -16.02
C SER A 228 11.26 5.38 -14.92
N ARG A 229 10.67 5.77 -13.80
CA ARG A 229 10.55 4.91 -12.60
C ARG A 229 9.36 5.26 -11.70
N PHE A 230 9.23 4.49 -10.62
CA PHE A 230 8.20 4.61 -9.58
C PHE A 230 6.79 4.51 -10.17
N ALA A 231 6.58 3.53 -11.04
CA ALA A 231 5.29 3.31 -11.67
C ALA A 231 4.20 2.91 -10.66
N ALA A 232 3.00 3.45 -10.85
CA ALA A 232 1.76 3.07 -10.18
C ALA A 232 0.73 2.67 -11.25
N ALA A 233 -0.17 1.74 -10.92
CA ALA A 233 -1.14 1.21 -11.88
C ALA A 233 -2.54 1.04 -11.28
N SER A 234 -3.56 1.18 -12.13
CA SER A 234 -4.96 0.87 -11.84
C SER A 234 -5.19 -0.63 -11.60
N ALA A 235 -6.37 -0.97 -11.06
CA ALA A 235 -6.76 -2.35 -10.80
C ALA A 235 -6.88 -3.21 -12.06
N ASP A 236 -7.16 -2.61 -13.23
CA ASP A 236 -7.12 -3.33 -14.51
C ASP A 236 -5.70 -3.47 -15.09
N GLY A 237 -4.70 -2.80 -14.51
CA GLY A 237 -3.31 -2.78 -14.98
C GLY A 237 -3.10 -2.09 -16.33
N LEU A 238 -4.11 -1.39 -16.85
CA LEU A 238 -4.06 -0.72 -18.15
C LEU A 238 -3.74 0.77 -18.03
N HIS A 239 -3.98 1.39 -16.88
CA HIS A 239 -3.65 2.78 -16.61
C HIS A 239 -2.40 2.82 -15.74
N VAL A 240 -1.34 3.45 -16.24
CA VAL A 240 -0.03 3.48 -15.57
C VAL A 240 0.46 4.91 -15.48
N ALA A 241 0.73 5.39 -14.28
CA ALA A 241 1.41 6.66 -14.00
C ALA A 241 2.84 6.40 -13.55
N PHE A 242 3.80 7.22 -13.92
CA PHE A 242 5.21 7.08 -13.51
C PHE A 242 5.93 8.42 -13.54
N VAL A 243 7.07 8.49 -12.85
CA VAL A 243 7.97 9.66 -12.91
C VAL A 243 8.94 9.46 -14.07
N SER A 244 9.16 10.49 -14.88
CA SER A 244 10.11 10.47 -16.00
C SER A 244 10.97 11.71 -16.03
N HIS A 245 12.26 11.53 -16.26
CA HIS A 245 13.24 12.58 -16.61
C HIS A 245 13.45 12.71 -18.12
N ALA A 246 12.76 11.90 -18.93
CA ALA A 246 12.86 11.93 -20.38
C ALA A 246 12.04 13.09 -20.98
N THR A 247 12.65 13.79 -21.95
CA THR A 247 12.07 14.97 -22.62
C THR A 247 11.37 14.64 -23.94
N ASP A 248 11.42 13.37 -24.37
CA ASP A 248 10.98 12.91 -25.70
C ASP A 248 9.86 11.86 -25.66
N LEU A 249 9.28 11.60 -24.48
CA LEU A 249 8.19 10.62 -24.32
C LEU A 249 6.81 11.16 -24.71
N VAL A 250 6.61 12.49 -24.69
CA VAL A 250 5.34 13.14 -25.03
C VAL A 250 5.48 13.81 -26.41
N PRO A 251 4.56 13.56 -27.37
CA PRO A 251 4.61 14.20 -28.68
C PRO A 251 4.56 15.73 -28.58
N GLY A 252 5.58 16.42 -29.09
CA GLY A 252 5.67 17.89 -28.95
C GLY A 252 5.94 18.35 -27.52
N GLY A 253 6.42 17.46 -26.65
CA GLY A 253 6.77 17.73 -25.27
C GLY A 253 7.82 18.83 -25.15
N VAL A 254 7.65 19.70 -24.15
CA VAL A 254 8.63 20.70 -23.74
C VAL A 254 8.88 20.54 -22.26
N ASP A 255 10.09 20.14 -21.89
CA ASP A 255 10.57 20.16 -20.52
C ASP A 255 11.55 21.34 -20.37
N GLY A 256 11.15 22.31 -19.54
CA GLY A 256 11.97 23.46 -19.18
C GLY A 256 12.51 23.42 -17.75
N ASN A 257 12.09 22.45 -16.93
CA ASN A 257 12.41 22.38 -15.51
C ASN A 257 13.62 21.47 -15.22
N GLY A 258 13.92 20.51 -16.12
CA GLY A 258 15.04 19.57 -15.99
C GLY A 258 14.92 18.62 -14.80
N ALA A 259 13.71 18.43 -14.28
CA ALA A 259 13.36 17.60 -13.15
C ALA A 259 12.51 16.40 -13.61
N GLY A 260 11.99 15.60 -12.67
CA GLY A 260 11.12 14.48 -12.99
C GLY A 260 9.67 14.95 -13.12
N ASP A 261 8.97 14.47 -14.13
CA ASP A 261 7.56 14.79 -14.39
C ASP A 261 6.69 13.54 -14.31
N ILE A 262 5.39 13.72 -14.01
CA ILE A 262 4.43 12.62 -13.99
C ILE A 262 3.89 12.42 -15.40
N LEU A 263 4.04 11.20 -15.92
CA LEU A 263 3.47 10.77 -17.19
C LEU A 263 2.44 9.69 -16.93
N PHE A 264 1.46 9.59 -17.82
CA PHE A 264 0.37 8.63 -17.74
C PHE A 264 0.08 7.96 -19.08
N ARG A 265 -0.15 6.64 -19.06
CA ARG A 265 -0.48 5.83 -20.24
C ARG A 265 -1.76 5.04 -20.01
N ILE A 266 -2.58 4.95 -21.06
CA ILE A 266 -3.72 4.03 -21.15
C ILE A 266 -3.44 2.97 -22.21
N GLY A 267 -3.46 1.71 -21.79
CA GLY A 267 -3.27 0.58 -22.69
C GLY A 267 -1.93 0.61 -23.42
N GLU A 268 -1.88 0.01 -24.62
CA GLU A 268 -0.66 -0.12 -25.43
C GLU A 268 -0.66 0.73 -26.69
N THR A 269 -1.71 1.50 -26.96
CA THR A 269 -1.83 2.22 -28.24
C THR A 269 -1.86 3.72 -28.07
N GLU A 270 -2.34 4.21 -26.93
CA GLU A 270 -2.45 5.64 -26.68
C GLU A 270 -1.07 6.28 -26.49
N PRO A 271 -0.87 7.54 -26.88
CA PRO A 271 0.33 8.30 -26.51
C PRO A 271 0.41 8.51 -25.00
N LEU A 272 1.60 8.83 -24.49
CA LEU A 272 1.75 9.27 -23.10
C LEU A 272 1.14 10.67 -22.94
N ALA A 273 0.36 10.84 -21.88
CA ALA A 273 -0.08 12.14 -21.40
C ALA A 273 0.93 12.66 -20.37
N LEU A 274 1.26 13.95 -20.43
CA LEU A 274 1.96 14.64 -19.36
C LEU A 274 0.91 15.03 -18.31
N VAL A 275 1.03 14.51 -17.09
CA VAL A 275 0.12 14.80 -15.97
C VAL A 275 0.52 16.08 -15.25
N SER A 276 1.81 16.24 -14.96
CA SER A 276 2.35 17.44 -14.28
C SER A 276 2.66 18.56 -15.28
N HIS A 277 1.66 18.92 -16.08
CA HIS A 277 1.81 19.94 -17.12
C HIS A 277 1.42 21.33 -16.62
N ALA A 278 2.02 22.38 -17.17
CA ALA A 278 1.60 23.75 -16.93
C ALA A 278 0.15 23.98 -17.36
N ALA A 279 -0.60 24.80 -16.64
CA ALA A 279 -2.03 25.01 -16.86
C ALA A 279 -2.32 25.52 -18.29
N GLY A 280 -3.19 24.81 -19.01
CA GLY A 280 -3.53 25.12 -20.40
C GLY A 280 -2.47 24.73 -21.44
N ALA A 281 -1.37 24.09 -21.02
CA ALA A 281 -0.29 23.62 -21.89
C ALA A 281 -0.01 22.12 -21.66
N PRO A 282 -0.88 21.20 -22.13
CA PRO A 282 -0.82 19.76 -21.80
C PRO A 282 0.41 19.01 -22.32
N THR A 283 1.30 19.68 -23.05
CA THR A 283 2.57 19.13 -23.54
C THR A 283 3.78 19.86 -22.97
N THR A 284 3.60 20.78 -22.03
CA THR A 284 4.69 21.54 -21.40
C THR A 284 4.75 21.20 -19.93
N ALA A 285 5.90 20.71 -19.45
CA ALA A 285 6.11 20.44 -18.04
C ALA A 285 5.91 21.70 -17.21
N ALA A 286 5.38 21.52 -16.00
CA ALA A 286 5.27 22.59 -15.02
C ALA A 286 6.66 23.10 -14.60
N ASP A 287 6.73 24.23 -13.90
CA ASP A 287 7.98 24.93 -13.62
C ASP A 287 8.90 24.26 -12.56
N ALA A 288 8.47 23.15 -11.96
CA ALA A 288 9.27 22.36 -11.03
C ALA A 288 8.94 20.86 -11.07
N GLY A 289 9.80 20.06 -10.42
CA GLY A 289 9.67 18.61 -10.39
C GLY A 289 8.45 18.09 -9.63
N SER A 290 7.94 16.96 -10.09
CA SER A 290 6.81 16.24 -9.54
C SER A 290 7.19 14.78 -9.23
N GLY A 291 6.50 14.15 -8.28
CA GLY A 291 6.85 12.80 -7.85
C GLY A 291 5.73 12.04 -7.15
N LYS A 292 6.06 10.79 -6.77
CA LYS A 292 5.20 9.87 -6.01
C LYS A 292 3.76 9.75 -6.57
N PRO A 293 3.59 9.39 -7.86
CA PRO A 293 2.26 9.25 -8.42
C PRO A 293 1.53 8.06 -7.78
N LEU A 294 0.22 8.22 -7.55
CA LEU A 294 -0.71 7.14 -7.23
C LEU A 294 -1.85 7.18 -8.24
N VAL A 295 -2.36 6.02 -8.64
CA VAL A 295 -3.47 5.87 -9.60
C VAL A 295 -4.68 5.29 -8.88
N SER A 296 -5.88 5.83 -9.12
CA SER A 296 -7.12 5.23 -8.62
C SER A 296 -7.33 3.82 -9.20
N ALA A 297 -8.05 2.96 -8.48
CA ALA A 297 -8.25 1.58 -8.93
C ALA A 297 -9.00 1.50 -10.27
N ASP A 298 -9.94 2.42 -10.50
CA ASP A 298 -10.66 2.56 -11.78
C ASP A 298 -9.86 3.24 -12.90
N GLY A 299 -8.65 3.76 -12.60
CA GLY A 299 -7.79 4.44 -13.57
C GLY A 299 -8.22 5.84 -13.98
N CYS A 300 -9.26 6.41 -13.35
CA CYS A 300 -9.77 7.74 -13.69
C CYS A 300 -8.79 8.87 -13.40
N CYS A 301 -7.88 8.65 -12.45
CA CYS A 301 -7.31 9.75 -11.71
C CYS A 301 -5.89 9.44 -11.22
N VAL A 302 -5.06 10.48 -11.15
CA VAL A 302 -3.69 10.40 -10.62
C VAL A 302 -3.52 11.44 -9.51
N VAL A 303 -2.97 11.07 -8.36
CA VAL A 303 -2.53 12.04 -7.34
C VAL A 303 -1.01 12.02 -7.23
N PHE A 304 -0.42 13.17 -6.97
CA PHE A 304 1.03 13.33 -6.96
C PHE A 304 1.44 14.51 -6.08
N VAL A 305 2.73 14.55 -5.73
CA VAL A 305 3.33 15.71 -5.08
C VAL A 305 4.07 16.55 -6.12
N SER A 306 4.01 17.87 -6.02
CA SER A 306 4.78 18.77 -6.88
C SER A 306 5.20 20.03 -6.15
N GLY A 307 6.35 20.58 -6.51
CA GLY A 307 6.77 21.92 -6.08
C GLY A 307 6.48 23.00 -7.11
N ALA A 308 5.68 22.69 -8.13
CA ALA A 308 5.44 23.60 -9.25
C ALA A 308 4.32 24.61 -8.94
N THR A 309 4.48 25.84 -9.42
CA THR A 309 3.56 26.95 -9.15
C THR A 309 2.55 27.19 -10.27
N ASP A 310 2.74 26.56 -11.43
CA ASP A 310 1.98 26.81 -12.66
C ASP A 310 1.12 25.63 -13.14
N LEU A 311 0.96 24.57 -12.34
CA LEU A 311 0.06 23.44 -12.61
C LEU A 311 -1.42 23.85 -12.74
N ILE A 312 -1.81 24.95 -12.08
CA ILE A 312 -3.19 25.44 -12.02
C ILE A 312 -3.24 26.90 -12.47
N ALA A 313 -4.18 27.23 -13.35
CA ALA A 313 -4.33 28.60 -13.84
C ALA A 313 -4.76 29.53 -12.70
N GLY A 314 -4.00 30.60 -12.47
CA GLY A 314 -4.23 31.49 -11.33
C GLY A 314 -3.89 30.85 -9.98
N GLY A 315 -3.15 29.74 -9.99
CA GLY A 315 -2.60 29.10 -8.81
C GLY A 315 -1.67 30.06 -8.05
N SER A 316 -1.67 29.93 -6.73
CA SER A 316 -0.71 30.64 -5.89
C SER A 316 -0.16 29.69 -4.83
N ASP A 317 1.14 29.44 -4.91
CA ASP A 317 1.92 28.83 -3.84
C ASP A 317 2.62 29.94 -3.04
N ALA A 318 2.13 30.20 -1.84
CA ALA A 318 2.70 31.18 -0.93
C ALA A 318 3.74 30.57 0.04
N ASN A 319 3.85 29.25 0.08
CA ASN A 319 4.65 28.52 1.05
C ASN A 319 6.03 28.09 0.47
N GLY A 320 6.14 27.95 -0.86
CA GLY A 320 7.38 27.55 -1.55
C GLY A 320 7.82 26.11 -1.26
N ALA A 321 6.91 25.29 -0.76
CA ALA A 321 7.03 23.90 -0.40
C ALA A 321 6.24 23.03 -1.38
N ALA A 322 6.42 21.72 -1.31
CA ALA A 322 5.72 20.81 -2.21
C ALA A 322 4.28 20.57 -1.75
N ASP A 323 3.35 20.57 -2.70
CA ASP A 323 1.92 20.44 -2.49
C ASP A 323 1.36 19.14 -3.06
N ALA A 324 0.17 18.75 -2.58
CA ALA A 324 -0.56 17.59 -3.08
C ALA A 324 -1.48 18.01 -4.22
N PHE A 325 -1.40 17.32 -5.36
CA PHE A 325 -2.20 17.58 -6.55
C PHE A 325 -2.99 16.35 -6.98
N PHE A 326 -4.07 16.60 -7.70
CA PHE A 326 -4.96 15.62 -8.29
C PHE A 326 -5.14 15.93 -9.78
N TRP A 327 -4.93 14.96 -10.65
CA TRP A 327 -5.21 15.04 -12.08
C TRP A 327 -6.35 14.11 -12.46
N ASP A 328 -7.33 14.68 -13.14
CA ASP A 328 -8.46 13.95 -13.69
C ASP A 328 -8.21 13.59 -15.15
N HIS A 329 -8.26 12.31 -15.48
CA HIS A 329 -7.99 11.85 -16.83
C HIS A 329 -9.05 12.33 -17.84
N GLU A 330 -10.33 12.35 -17.45
CA GLU A 330 -11.44 12.67 -18.36
C GLU A 330 -11.40 14.13 -18.84
N SER A 331 -11.13 15.06 -17.93
CA SER A 331 -11.02 16.49 -18.23
C SER A 331 -9.59 16.92 -18.58
N GLY A 332 -8.58 16.15 -18.20
CA GLY A 332 -7.16 16.51 -18.32
C GLY A 332 -6.75 17.65 -17.39
N LEU A 333 -7.54 17.99 -16.36
CA LEU A 333 -7.29 19.10 -15.47
C LEU A 333 -6.59 18.67 -14.18
N VAL A 334 -5.68 19.52 -13.71
CA VAL A 334 -5.05 19.42 -12.39
C VAL A 334 -5.83 20.28 -11.38
N ARG A 335 -6.01 19.74 -10.17
CA ARG A 335 -6.61 20.39 -9.00
C ARG A 335 -5.65 20.31 -7.83
N LEU A 336 -5.67 21.32 -6.97
CA LEU A 336 -4.90 21.35 -5.74
C LEU A 336 -5.67 20.58 -4.67
N VAL A 337 -5.02 19.63 -4.00
CA VAL A 337 -5.57 18.87 -2.88
C VAL A 337 -5.32 19.61 -1.57
N SER A 338 -4.11 20.17 -1.40
CA SER A 338 -3.68 20.92 -0.21
C SER A 338 -4.04 22.42 -0.27
N HIS A 339 -5.28 22.73 -0.65
CA HIS A 339 -5.73 24.10 -0.81
C HIS A 339 -6.32 24.71 0.46
N LEU A 340 -6.34 26.03 0.54
CA LEU A 340 -7.08 26.76 1.57
C LEU A 340 -8.59 26.51 1.46
N PRO A 341 -9.32 26.44 2.59
CA PRO A 341 -10.78 26.31 2.58
C PRO A 341 -11.46 27.39 1.72
N GLY A 342 -12.26 26.96 0.74
CA GLY A 342 -12.99 27.84 -0.17
C GLY A 342 -12.14 28.52 -1.25
N LEU A 343 -10.84 28.23 -1.33
CA LEU A 343 -9.90 28.78 -2.30
C LEU A 343 -9.12 27.65 -2.99
N GLU A 344 -9.79 26.90 -3.87
CA GLU A 344 -9.24 25.68 -4.52
C GLU A 344 -7.97 25.88 -5.36
N THR A 345 -7.54 27.12 -5.61
CA THR A 345 -6.33 27.45 -6.37
C THR A 345 -5.22 28.05 -5.51
N THR A 346 -5.40 28.13 -4.20
CA THR A 346 -4.40 28.71 -3.28
C THR A 346 -3.92 27.66 -2.31
N ALA A 347 -2.62 27.37 -2.31
CA ALA A 347 -2.01 26.42 -1.39
C ALA A 347 -2.12 26.89 0.05
N ALA A 348 -2.27 25.93 0.96
CA ALA A 348 -2.12 26.14 2.39
C ALA A 348 -0.65 26.47 2.73
N THR A 349 -0.34 26.79 3.99
CA THR A 349 0.98 27.36 4.37
C THR A 349 2.11 26.34 4.61
N GLY A 350 1.90 25.05 4.33
CA GLY A 350 2.83 23.98 4.66
C GLY A 350 2.93 22.88 3.59
N ALA A 351 4.00 22.09 3.70
CA ALA A 351 4.29 21.00 2.78
C ALA A 351 3.24 19.91 2.90
N SER A 352 2.78 19.37 1.78
CA SER A 352 1.71 18.38 1.74
C SER A 352 2.09 17.19 0.87
N MET A 353 1.80 15.98 1.34
CA MET A 353 2.10 14.75 0.60
C MET A 353 0.90 13.79 0.53
N PRO A 354 0.43 13.42 -0.67
CA PRO A 354 -0.58 12.38 -0.82
C PRO A 354 0.02 11.02 -0.46
N THR A 355 -0.79 10.19 0.19
CA THR A 355 -0.38 8.85 0.66
C THR A 355 -1.28 7.74 0.14
N ALA A 356 -2.55 8.04 -0.14
CA ALA A 356 -3.49 7.07 -0.68
C ALA A 356 -4.65 7.76 -1.43
N ILE A 357 -5.27 7.02 -2.35
CA ILE A 357 -6.45 7.43 -3.12
C ILE A 357 -7.50 6.29 -3.07
N SER A 358 -8.79 6.63 -2.96
CA SER A 358 -9.87 5.63 -2.99
C SER A 358 -9.99 4.94 -4.35
N ALA A 359 -10.67 3.80 -4.38
CA ALA A 359 -10.76 2.98 -5.58
C ALA A 359 -11.43 3.70 -6.76
N ASP A 360 -12.40 4.58 -6.45
CA ASP A 360 -13.14 5.43 -7.40
C ASP A 360 -12.48 6.81 -7.62
N GLY A 361 -11.29 7.05 -7.06
CA GLY A 361 -10.59 8.33 -7.18
C GLY A 361 -11.24 9.50 -6.47
N ARG A 362 -12.31 9.29 -5.69
CA ARG A 362 -13.04 10.38 -5.02
C ARG A 362 -12.30 10.95 -3.81
N PHE A 363 -11.63 10.12 -3.03
CA PHE A 363 -10.99 10.55 -1.78
C PHE A 363 -9.48 10.43 -1.86
N VAL A 364 -8.79 11.43 -1.32
CA VAL A 364 -7.33 11.46 -1.23
C VAL A 364 -6.92 11.66 0.21
N ALA A 365 -6.21 10.69 0.78
CA ALA A 365 -5.61 10.80 2.10
C ALA A 365 -4.19 11.36 1.97
N PHE A 366 -3.89 12.41 2.72
CA PHE A 366 -2.60 13.11 2.66
C PHE A 366 -2.21 13.61 4.05
N PHE A 367 -0.93 13.90 4.26
CA PHE A 367 -0.49 14.62 5.45
C PHE A 367 0.06 15.99 5.09
N SER A 368 0.04 16.90 6.05
CA SER A 368 0.54 18.26 5.89
C SER A 368 0.90 18.89 7.24
N ASP A 369 1.91 19.75 7.26
CA ASP A 369 2.27 20.61 8.40
C ASP A 369 1.65 22.02 8.30
N ALA A 370 0.66 22.19 7.41
CA ALA A 370 -0.02 23.46 7.20
C ALA A 370 -1.06 23.77 8.28
N ALA A 371 -0.95 24.97 8.86
CA ALA A 371 -1.84 25.44 9.93
C ALA A 371 -3.28 25.79 9.49
N ASP A 372 -3.54 25.83 8.19
CA ASP A 372 -4.68 26.52 7.59
C ASP A 372 -5.43 25.71 6.50
N LEU A 373 -5.21 24.40 6.41
CA LEU A 373 -5.98 23.50 5.54
C LEU A 373 -7.46 23.35 5.96
N VAL A 374 -7.78 23.60 7.23
CA VAL A 374 -9.15 23.59 7.76
C VAL A 374 -9.31 24.82 8.65
N TYR A 375 -10.50 25.43 8.65
CA TYR A 375 -10.81 26.51 9.58
C TYR A 375 -10.86 25.97 11.02
N GLY A 376 -9.77 26.15 11.78
CA GLY A 376 -9.62 25.55 13.10
C GLY A 376 -8.26 24.90 13.22
N VAL A 377 -7.40 25.61 13.94
CA VAL A 377 -5.98 25.40 14.25
C VAL A 377 -5.45 23.96 14.16
N ASP A 378 -4.50 23.73 13.26
CA ASP A 378 -3.31 22.96 13.63
C ASP A 378 -2.48 23.85 14.58
N THR A 379 -2.43 23.44 15.85
CA THR A 379 -1.66 24.09 16.92
C THR A 379 -0.28 23.48 17.14
N ASN A 380 0.01 22.34 16.53
CA ASN A 380 1.16 21.51 16.88
C ASN A 380 2.37 21.80 15.97
N GLY A 381 2.15 22.35 14.77
CA GLY A 381 3.21 22.70 13.81
C GLY A 381 3.99 21.50 13.30
N VAL A 382 3.35 20.33 13.20
CA VAL A 382 3.89 19.08 12.67
C VAL A 382 2.88 18.43 11.72
N ASP A 383 3.27 17.37 11.01
CA ASP A 383 2.34 16.75 10.06
C ASP A 383 1.07 16.24 10.76
N ASP A 384 -0.08 16.61 10.20
CA ASP A 384 -1.39 16.09 10.53
C ASP A 384 -2.00 15.32 9.35
N ALA A 385 -2.93 14.41 9.64
CA ALA A 385 -3.57 13.56 8.66
C ALA A 385 -4.88 14.18 8.16
N PHE A 386 -5.05 14.25 6.84
CA PHE A 386 -6.20 14.86 6.18
C PHE A 386 -6.82 13.94 5.13
N LEU A 387 -8.08 14.21 4.81
CA LEU A 387 -8.82 13.59 3.70
C LEU A 387 -9.46 14.68 2.85
N TRP A 388 -9.17 14.68 1.55
CA TRP A 388 -9.82 15.52 0.55
C TRP A 388 -10.91 14.75 -0.19
N ASP A 389 -12.08 15.36 -0.36
CA ASP A 389 -13.21 14.85 -1.15
C ASP A 389 -13.29 15.60 -2.48
N ARG A 390 -13.08 14.88 -3.59
CA ARG A 390 -13.06 15.42 -4.94
C ARG A 390 -14.40 16.08 -5.31
N ASP A 391 -15.53 15.57 -4.83
CA ASP A 391 -16.85 16.01 -5.30
C ASP A 391 -17.16 17.45 -4.89
N ASP A 392 -16.74 17.85 -3.69
CA ASP A 392 -17.01 19.17 -3.12
C ASP A 392 -15.75 19.97 -2.77
N GLY A 393 -14.55 19.40 -2.99
CA GLY A 393 -13.28 20.04 -2.66
C GLY A 393 -13.06 20.20 -1.16
N THR A 394 -13.75 19.45 -0.30
CA THR A 394 -13.58 19.62 1.15
C THR A 394 -12.37 18.87 1.67
N VAL A 395 -11.55 19.55 2.48
CA VAL A 395 -10.48 18.94 3.29
C VAL A 395 -11.00 18.70 4.71
N ARG A 396 -10.74 17.51 5.25
CA ARG A 396 -11.12 17.12 6.61
C ARG A 396 -9.89 16.68 7.39
N LEU A 397 -9.72 17.22 8.60
CA LEU A 397 -8.74 16.75 9.57
C LEU A 397 -9.16 15.38 10.13
N LEU A 398 -8.30 14.39 9.98
CA LEU A 398 -8.49 13.03 10.51
C LEU A 398 -7.87 12.89 11.90
N SER A 399 -6.66 13.43 12.10
CA SER A 399 -5.88 13.35 13.34
C SER A 399 -6.29 14.39 14.38
N HIS A 400 -7.60 14.55 14.61
CA HIS A 400 -8.08 15.51 15.60
C HIS A 400 -7.99 14.96 17.03
N ALA A 401 -7.85 15.85 18.00
CA ALA A 401 -7.97 15.49 19.41
C ALA A 401 -9.38 14.94 19.71
N ALA A 402 -9.49 13.91 20.55
CA ALA A 402 -10.77 13.26 20.85
C ALA A 402 -11.81 14.21 21.48
N ALA A 403 -11.34 15.23 22.21
CA ALA A 403 -12.18 16.23 22.85
C ALA A 403 -12.58 17.39 21.93
N ALA A 404 -11.96 17.53 20.75
CA ALA A 404 -12.15 18.65 19.84
C ALA A 404 -11.88 18.25 18.38
N SER A 405 -12.93 17.94 17.63
CA SER A 405 -12.83 17.49 16.24
C SER A 405 -12.30 18.52 15.24
N ALA A 406 -12.10 19.77 15.68
CA ALA A 406 -11.57 20.87 14.88
C ALA A 406 -10.16 21.31 15.35
N THR A 407 -9.48 20.49 16.15
CA THR A 407 -8.13 20.77 16.65
C THR A 407 -7.29 19.53 16.43
N ALA A 408 -6.12 19.70 15.82
CA ALA A 408 -5.16 18.63 15.65
C ALA A 408 -4.80 17.97 16.99
N GLY A 409 -4.41 16.70 16.92
CA GLY A 409 -3.79 16.01 18.04
C GLY A 409 -2.47 16.67 18.44
N ASN A 410 -1.91 16.23 19.55
CA ASN A 410 -0.74 16.88 20.15
C ASN A 410 0.62 16.48 19.53
N ALA A 411 0.64 15.67 18.47
CA ALA A 411 1.86 15.25 17.80
C ALA A 411 1.61 14.74 16.36
N THR A 412 2.71 14.42 15.67
CA THR A 412 2.73 14.00 14.27
C THR A 412 1.79 12.83 13.99
N SER A 413 0.99 12.95 12.93
CA SER A 413 0.04 11.96 12.45
C SER A 413 0.08 11.87 10.92
N ARG A 414 0.26 10.67 10.37
CA ARG A 414 0.30 10.45 8.92
C ARG A 414 -0.69 9.36 8.50
N PRO A 415 -1.58 9.62 7.52
CA PRO A 415 -2.36 8.56 6.92
C PRO A 415 -1.43 7.68 6.09
N THR A 416 -1.78 6.41 6.01
CA THR A 416 -0.89 5.37 5.44
C THR A 416 -1.62 4.42 4.51
N ALA A 417 -2.91 4.19 4.76
CA ALA A 417 -3.74 3.35 3.91
C ALA A 417 -5.20 3.79 3.97
N ILE A 418 -5.93 3.56 2.87
CA ILE A 418 -7.36 3.90 2.72
C ILE A 418 -8.12 2.68 2.22
N GLY A 419 -9.33 2.46 2.76
CA GLY A 419 -10.25 1.45 2.21
C GLY A 419 -10.77 1.86 0.83
N ALA A 420 -11.31 0.90 0.06
CA ALA A 420 -11.73 1.14 -1.33
C ALA A 420 -12.78 2.24 -1.47
N ASP A 421 -13.71 2.35 -0.51
CA ASP A 421 -14.78 3.35 -0.45
C ASP A 421 -14.43 4.56 0.46
N ALA A 422 -13.18 4.62 0.95
CA ALA A 422 -12.72 5.59 1.95
C ALA A 422 -13.57 5.66 3.23
N ARG A 423 -14.35 4.62 3.55
CA ARG A 423 -15.04 4.56 4.85
C ARG A 423 -14.05 4.51 6.00
N PHE A 424 -12.90 3.86 5.79
CA PHE A 424 -11.86 3.72 6.79
C PHE A 424 -10.51 4.23 6.27
N VAL A 425 -9.79 4.96 7.12
CA VAL A 425 -8.42 5.44 6.86
C VAL A 425 -7.54 5.01 8.03
N ALA A 426 -6.48 4.27 7.75
CA ALA A 426 -5.51 3.87 8.76
C ALA A 426 -4.37 4.90 8.84
N LEU A 427 -4.00 5.27 10.06
CA LEU A 427 -2.99 6.28 10.31
C LEU A 427 -2.00 5.84 11.38
N THR A 428 -0.77 6.34 11.25
CA THR A 428 0.32 6.17 12.21
C THR A 428 0.52 7.51 12.90
N SER A 429 0.50 7.54 14.24
CA SER A 429 0.56 8.80 14.99
C SER A 429 1.28 8.66 16.33
N ARG A 430 2.00 9.72 16.73
CA ARG A 430 2.59 9.87 18.09
C ARG A 430 1.67 10.59 19.06
N ALA A 431 0.49 10.99 18.62
CA ALA A 431 -0.40 11.81 19.42
C ALA A 431 -1.09 10.95 20.47
N SER A 432 -1.02 11.41 21.72
CA SER A 432 -1.57 10.70 22.89
C SER A 432 -3.03 11.04 23.18
N ASP A 433 -3.60 12.00 22.44
CA ASP A 433 -4.92 12.59 22.69
C ASP A 433 -5.95 12.35 21.56
N LEU A 434 -5.62 11.50 20.59
CA LEU A 434 -6.51 11.15 19.48
C LEU A 434 -7.72 10.31 19.89
N VAL A 435 -7.63 9.59 21.01
CA VAL A 435 -8.70 8.73 21.54
C VAL A 435 -8.97 9.08 23.00
N ALA A 436 -10.23 9.25 23.35
CA ALA A 436 -10.62 9.65 24.70
C ALA A 436 -10.21 8.59 25.73
N GLY A 437 -9.51 9.03 26.79
CA GLY A 437 -9.02 8.13 27.84
C GLY A 437 -7.87 7.21 27.40
N ALA A 438 -7.26 7.47 26.24
CA ALA A 438 -6.08 6.74 25.82
C ALA A 438 -4.92 6.94 26.80
N SER A 439 -4.18 5.85 27.04
CA SER A 439 -2.93 5.87 27.77
C SER A 439 -1.82 5.39 26.85
N ASP A 440 -0.97 6.31 26.44
CA ASP A 440 0.28 6.01 25.75
C ASP A 440 1.45 6.17 26.74
N GLY A 441 2.12 5.06 27.02
CA GLY A 441 3.31 5.02 27.88
C GLY A 441 4.62 4.89 27.12
N ASN A 442 4.57 4.77 25.78
CA ASN A 442 5.72 4.48 24.93
C ASN A 442 6.28 5.75 24.24
N SER A 443 5.47 6.81 24.11
CA SER A 443 5.81 8.08 23.44
C SER A 443 6.34 7.91 22.00
N ALA A 444 5.87 6.88 21.32
CA ALA A 444 6.27 6.44 20.00
C ALA A 444 5.06 6.41 19.06
N ASP A 445 5.29 5.99 17.81
CA ASP A 445 4.21 5.88 16.84
C ASP A 445 3.23 4.75 17.24
N ASP A 446 1.94 5.01 17.10
CA ASP A 446 0.84 4.07 17.29
C ASP A 446 -0.07 4.03 16.07
N VAL A 447 -0.82 2.94 15.93
CA VAL A 447 -1.74 2.72 14.81
C VAL A 447 -3.16 3.04 15.22
N PHE A 448 -3.83 3.86 14.42
CA PHE A 448 -5.24 4.20 14.58
C PHE A 448 -6.01 3.94 13.28
N LEU A 449 -7.32 3.77 13.43
CA LEU A 449 -8.26 3.69 12.32
C LEU A 449 -9.33 4.76 12.48
N TRP A 450 -9.47 5.60 11.46
CA TRP A 450 -10.53 6.61 11.36
C TRP A 450 -11.72 6.05 10.58
N GLU A 451 -12.95 6.29 11.06
CA GLU A 451 -14.18 5.96 10.35
C GLU A 451 -14.87 7.23 9.83
N ARG A 452 -15.10 7.31 8.51
CA ARG A 452 -15.68 8.47 7.82
C ARG A 452 -17.11 8.81 8.24
N ALA A 453 -17.92 7.80 8.54
CA ALA A 453 -19.35 7.99 8.85
C ALA A 453 -19.57 8.68 10.20
N SER A 454 -18.75 8.32 11.19
CA SER A 454 -18.82 8.83 12.57
C SER A 454 -17.79 9.93 12.84
N GLY A 455 -16.73 10.01 12.03
CA GLY A 455 -15.59 10.89 12.26
C GLY A 455 -14.71 10.45 13.42
N THR A 456 -14.82 9.20 13.90
CA THR A 456 -14.10 8.75 15.10
C THR A 456 -12.79 8.05 14.77
N LEU A 457 -11.76 8.30 15.59
CA LEU A 457 -10.54 7.50 15.64
C LEU A 457 -10.67 6.39 16.67
N THR A 458 -10.03 5.26 16.38
CA THR A 458 -9.80 4.23 17.40
C THR A 458 -8.38 3.68 17.33
N LEU A 459 -7.80 3.46 18.51
CA LEU A 459 -6.49 2.83 18.68
C LEU A 459 -6.54 1.34 18.31
N VAL A 460 -5.70 0.96 17.33
CA VAL A 460 -5.54 -0.39 16.79
C VAL A 460 -4.38 -1.12 17.47
N SER A 461 -3.23 -0.47 17.65
CA SER A 461 -2.04 -1.01 18.35
C SER A 461 -2.21 -0.99 19.86
N ARG A 462 -3.28 -1.62 20.35
CA ARG A 462 -3.64 -1.65 21.77
C ARG A 462 -3.39 -3.00 22.43
N THR A 463 -3.14 -2.96 23.73
CA THR A 463 -3.10 -4.15 24.58
C THR A 463 -4.49 -4.83 24.62
N PRO A 464 -4.59 -6.14 24.95
CA PRO A 464 -5.86 -6.84 25.02
C PRO A 464 -6.86 -6.23 26.02
N ALA A 465 -6.37 -5.65 27.13
CA ALA A 465 -7.16 -4.90 28.09
C ALA A 465 -6.26 -3.99 28.96
N PRO A 466 -6.66 -2.73 29.23
CA PRO A 466 -7.87 -2.08 28.73
C PRO A 466 -7.72 -1.58 27.28
N ALA A 467 -8.84 -1.45 26.56
CA ALA A 467 -8.86 -1.13 25.12
C ALA A 467 -8.38 0.30 24.76
N ALA A 468 -8.09 1.13 25.75
CA ALA A 468 -7.56 2.48 25.54
C ALA A 468 -6.03 2.54 25.79
N THR A 469 -5.36 1.43 26.06
CA THR A 469 -3.92 1.41 26.32
C THR A 469 -3.14 0.96 25.09
N ALA A 470 -2.27 1.83 24.60
CA ALA A 470 -1.32 1.52 23.53
C ALA A 470 -0.36 0.41 23.97
N GLY A 471 0.16 -0.34 22.99
CA GLY A 471 1.24 -1.29 23.25
C GLY A 471 2.49 -0.58 23.76
N ASN A 472 3.40 -1.30 24.38
CA ASN A 472 4.61 -0.73 25.00
C ASN A 472 5.76 -0.40 24.03
N GLY A 473 5.51 -0.36 22.72
CA GLY A 473 6.52 -0.13 21.69
C GLY A 473 5.95 0.43 20.39
N ALA A 474 6.84 1.00 19.57
CA ALA A 474 6.47 1.68 18.33
C ALA A 474 5.73 0.75 17.36
N SER A 475 4.62 1.23 16.82
CA SER A 475 3.73 0.56 15.88
C SER A 475 3.51 1.40 14.63
N THR A 476 3.46 0.77 13.47
CA THR A 476 3.29 1.44 12.17
C THR A 476 2.32 0.66 11.30
N VAL A 477 1.42 1.37 10.61
CA VAL A 477 0.46 0.73 9.69
C VAL A 477 1.24 0.06 8.56
N ALA A 478 0.82 -1.14 8.22
CA ALA A 478 1.33 -1.87 7.08
C ALA A 478 0.33 -1.93 5.93
N ALA A 479 -0.93 -2.24 6.21
CA ALA A 479 -2.01 -2.26 5.20
C ALA A 479 -3.39 -2.18 5.86
N VAL A 480 -4.38 -1.75 5.08
CA VAL A 480 -5.80 -1.88 5.41
C VAL A 480 -6.50 -2.69 4.32
N SER A 481 -7.45 -3.52 4.70
CA SER A 481 -8.27 -4.28 3.77
C SER A 481 -9.09 -3.37 2.85
N ALA A 482 -9.43 -3.85 1.65
CA ALA A 482 -10.29 -3.11 0.72
C ALA A 482 -11.66 -2.73 1.34
N ASP A 483 -12.23 -3.58 2.21
CA ASP A 483 -13.46 -3.27 2.96
C ASP A 483 -13.21 -2.44 4.24
N GLY A 484 -11.96 -2.08 4.52
CA GLY A 484 -11.50 -1.28 5.63
C GLY A 484 -11.57 -1.93 7.02
N ARG A 485 -11.95 -3.22 7.11
CA ARG A 485 -12.16 -3.96 8.36
C ARG A 485 -10.93 -4.69 8.89
N GLY A 486 -9.95 -5.03 8.07
CA GLY A 486 -8.72 -5.70 8.51
C GLY A 486 -7.57 -4.71 8.52
N VAL A 487 -6.95 -4.49 9.68
CA VAL A 487 -5.74 -3.65 9.78
C VAL A 487 -4.54 -4.55 10.05
N VAL A 488 -3.54 -4.48 9.18
CA VAL A 488 -2.25 -5.12 9.37
C VAL A 488 -1.26 -4.04 9.80
N PHE A 489 -0.46 -4.30 10.82
CA PHE A 489 0.50 -3.34 11.35
C PHE A 489 1.74 -4.03 11.91
N ALA A 490 2.89 -3.37 11.77
CA ALA A 490 4.14 -3.82 12.34
C ALA A 490 4.37 -3.15 13.70
N SER A 491 4.80 -3.89 14.72
CA SER A 491 5.01 -3.34 16.07
C SER A 491 6.21 -3.94 16.78
N GLN A 492 6.91 -3.12 17.57
CA GLN A 492 7.93 -3.56 18.54
C GLN A 492 7.34 -3.85 19.93
N ALA A 493 6.02 -3.71 20.08
CA ALA A 493 5.36 -3.89 21.36
C ALA A 493 5.27 -5.37 21.71
N THR A 494 5.58 -5.69 22.96
CA THR A 494 5.63 -7.05 23.50
C THR A 494 4.33 -7.48 24.18
N ASP A 495 3.34 -6.59 24.25
CA ASP A 495 2.12 -6.70 25.06
C ASP A 495 0.80 -6.56 24.25
N LEU A 496 0.87 -6.61 22.92
CA LEU A 496 -0.31 -6.56 22.03
C LEU A 496 -1.12 -7.86 22.00
N VAL A 497 -0.46 -8.99 22.24
CA VAL A 497 -1.07 -10.32 22.36
C VAL A 497 -0.49 -11.01 23.61
N ALA A 498 -1.22 -11.99 24.15
CA ALA A 498 -0.68 -12.83 25.22
C ALA A 498 0.45 -13.71 24.64
N GLY A 499 1.69 -13.50 25.07
CA GLY A 499 2.86 -14.18 24.51
C GLY A 499 4.17 -13.46 24.87
N THR A 500 5.28 -13.90 24.28
CA THR A 500 6.58 -13.24 24.41
C THR A 500 7.15 -12.92 23.04
N ASP A 501 7.42 -11.64 22.78
CA ASP A 501 8.41 -11.24 21.78
C ASP A 501 9.80 -11.54 22.33
N LEU A 502 10.56 -12.34 21.58
CA LEU A 502 11.90 -12.80 21.94
C LEU A 502 12.98 -12.22 21.02
N ASN A 503 12.61 -11.45 19.99
CA ASN A 503 13.51 -11.02 18.94
C ASN A 503 13.89 -9.52 19.03
N GLY A 504 13.10 -8.70 19.75
CA GLY A 504 13.38 -7.27 19.97
C GLY A 504 13.32 -6.41 18.71
N GLY A 505 12.78 -6.97 17.62
CA GLY A 505 12.50 -6.33 16.35
C GLY A 505 11.01 -5.99 16.20
N ARG A 506 10.61 -5.64 14.98
CA ARG A 506 9.19 -5.45 14.66
C ARG A 506 8.57 -6.77 14.25
N ASP A 507 7.43 -7.11 14.83
CA ASP A 507 6.58 -8.22 14.41
C ASP A 507 5.32 -7.72 13.70
N LEU A 508 4.73 -8.58 12.89
CA LEU A 508 3.52 -8.29 12.14
C LEU A 508 2.28 -8.73 12.92
N PHE A 509 1.28 -7.86 12.99
CA PHE A 509 0.02 -8.11 13.66
C PHE A 509 -1.15 -7.83 12.71
N TRP A 510 -2.27 -8.51 12.95
CA TRP A 510 -3.54 -8.27 12.28
C TRP A 510 -4.63 -8.00 13.30
N ARG A 511 -5.49 -7.02 13.03
CA ARG A 511 -6.65 -6.68 13.88
C ARG A 511 -7.93 -6.55 13.07
N ASP A 512 -9.01 -7.10 13.62
CA ASP A 512 -10.37 -6.90 13.09
C ASP A 512 -10.97 -5.60 13.64
N ALA A 513 -11.24 -4.65 12.75
CA ALA A 513 -11.86 -3.37 13.06
C ALA A 513 -13.38 -3.47 13.22
N SER A 514 -14.05 -4.52 12.76
CA SER A 514 -15.49 -4.69 13.03
C SER A 514 -15.79 -4.83 14.53
N LEU A 515 -14.83 -5.38 15.28
CA LEU A 515 -14.88 -5.48 16.74
C LEU A 515 -14.56 -4.16 17.45
N VAL A 516 -14.00 -3.19 16.72
CA VAL A 516 -13.63 -1.90 17.28
C VAL A 516 -14.84 -0.98 17.43
N PHE A 517 -15.78 -1.04 16.47
CA PHE A 517 -16.98 -0.20 16.46
C PHE A 517 -18.21 -0.86 17.12
N SER A 518 -18.12 -2.13 17.53
CA SER A 518 -19.19 -2.82 18.28
C SER A 518 -19.16 -2.54 19.78
N ASP A 519 -17.99 -2.18 20.34
CA ASP A 519 -17.81 -1.96 21.79
C ASP A 519 -18.49 -0.68 22.30
N GLY A 520 -19.06 0.15 21.40
CA GLY A 520 -19.81 1.37 21.73
C GLY A 520 -21.34 1.19 21.88
N PHE A 521 -21.88 0.00 21.60
CA PHE A 521 -23.28 -0.31 21.86
C PHE A 521 -23.42 -1.13 23.14
N GLU A 522 -23.38 -0.46 24.31
CA GLU A 522 -24.08 -1.02 25.46
C GLU A 522 -25.53 -1.25 25.04
N SER A 523 -26.00 -2.49 25.15
CA SER A 523 -27.36 -2.88 24.85
C SER A 523 -28.32 -2.13 25.79
N GLY A 524 -28.73 -0.93 25.37
CA GLY A 524 -29.82 -0.17 25.95
C GLY A 524 -31.09 -1.00 25.85
N ASN A 525 -31.40 -1.64 26.97
CA ASN A 525 -32.63 -2.32 27.34
C ASN A 525 -33.78 -2.13 26.32
N ALA A 526 -34.00 -3.15 25.49
CA ALA A 526 -35.20 -3.25 24.66
C ALA A 526 -36.42 -3.56 25.55
N THR A 527 -36.90 -2.55 26.28
CA THR A 527 -38.24 -2.59 26.88
C THR A 527 -39.26 -2.17 25.84
N ALA A 528 -39.96 -3.19 25.35
CA ALA A 528 -41.26 -3.21 24.69
C ALA A 528 -41.99 -1.86 24.52
N TRP A 529 -42.18 -1.47 23.26
CA TRP A 529 -43.36 -0.70 22.86
C TRP A 529 -44.27 -1.62 22.05
N SER A 530 -45.23 -2.25 22.73
CA SER A 530 -46.41 -2.83 22.10
C SER A 530 -47.50 -1.76 22.01
N ASN A 531 -47.91 -1.44 20.78
CA ASN A 531 -49.19 -0.91 20.31
C ASN A 531 -50.14 -0.26 21.33
N VAL A 532 -50.60 0.98 21.04
CA VAL A 532 -52.01 1.31 20.69
C VAL A 532 -52.01 2.68 19.96
N VAL A 533 -52.67 2.71 18.80
CA VAL A 533 -53.27 3.88 18.10
C VAL A 533 -54.78 3.79 18.40
N PRO A 534 -55.56 4.89 18.54
CA PRO A 534 -55.36 6.22 17.95
C PRO A 534 -54.97 7.35 18.89
#